data_AF-A0A9E3IAJ8-F1
#
_entry.id   AF-A0A9E3IAJ8-F1
#
_cell.length_a   1.000
_cell.length_b   1.000
_cell.length_c   1.000
_cell.angle_alpha   90.00
_cell.angle_beta   90.00
_cell.angle_gamma   90.00
#
_symmetry.space_group_name_H-M   'P 1'
#
loop_
_entity.id
_entity.type
_entity.pdbx_description
1 polymer ?
#
loop_
_entity_poly.entity_id
_entity_poly.type
_entity_poly.pdbx_seq_one_letter_code
_entity_poly.pdbx_strand_id
1 'polypeptide(L)'
;MRSINSYTALTWGNEQRRIYIAQLKSRIEWLAKNPRLGKGRPDIRDGLFCFPEGEHVIFYVQIAEGIQVMAVLHNRMLPQHRL
;
A
#
# COMPACT_ATOMS: atom_id res chain seq x y z
N MET A 1 22.56 -9.97 2.16
CA MET A 1 22.14 -9.42 3.46
C MET A 1 22.49 -7.94 3.50
N ARG A 2 21.55 -7.05 3.18
CA ARG A 2 21.61 -5.62 3.50
C ARG A 2 20.16 -5.12 3.56
N SER A 3 19.68 -5.02 4.79
CA SER A 3 18.40 -4.46 5.18
C SER A 3 18.41 -2.96 4.90
N ILE A 4 17.43 -2.44 4.15
CA ILE A 4 16.95 -1.07 4.32
C ILE A 4 15.43 -1.12 4.20
N ASN A 5 14.81 -1.40 5.35
CA ASN A 5 13.41 -1.23 5.62
C ASN A 5 13.24 0.22 6.11
N SER A 6 13.26 1.19 5.18
CA SER A 6 13.07 2.62 5.48
C SER A 6 13.08 3.48 4.21
N TYR A 7 11.98 3.46 3.45
CA TYR A 7 11.69 4.52 2.46
C TYR A 7 10.21 4.95 2.52
N THR A 8 9.73 5.28 3.72
CA THR A 8 8.88 6.46 3.88
C THR A 8 9.79 7.69 3.96
N ALA A 9 10.30 8.15 2.83
CA ALA A 9 10.96 9.45 2.70
C ALA A 9 10.90 9.88 1.22
N LEU A 10 9.96 10.74 0.86
CA LEU A 10 10.17 12.19 0.86
C LEU A 10 11.13 12.67 -0.23
N THR A 11 10.56 13.04 -1.38
CA THR A 11 11.08 14.14 -2.19
C THR A 11 9.87 14.85 -2.80
N TRP A 12 9.56 16.06 -2.32
CA TRP A 12 8.28 16.74 -2.54
C TRP A 12 8.44 17.89 -3.52
N GLY A 13 7.59 17.88 -4.56
CA GLY A 13 7.44 18.94 -5.54
C GLY A 13 6.08 18.79 -6.22
N ASN A 14 5.44 19.94 -6.50
CA ASN A 14 4.07 20.21 -7.00
C ASN A 14 2.88 19.86 -6.09
N GLU A 15 1.85 20.72 -6.13
CA GLU A 15 0.62 20.64 -5.31
C GLU A 15 -0.13 19.32 -5.54
N GLN A 16 -0.13 18.83 -6.78
CA GLN A 16 -0.71 17.55 -7.15
C GLN A 16 -0.08 16.38 -6.38
N ARG A 17 1.25 16.38 -6.16
CA ARG A 17 1.92 15.35 -5.37
C ARG A 17 1.47 15.38 -3.90
N ARG A 18 1.27 16.57 -3.33
CA ARG A 18 0.78 16.72 -1.95
C ARG A 18 -0.63 16.16 -1.80
N ILE A 19 -1.53 16.49 -2.74
CA ILE A 19 -2.90 15.97 -2.78
C ILE A 19 -2.88 14.45 -2.90
N TYR A 20 -2.05 13.90 -3.79
CA TYR A 20 -1.96 12.47 -3.99
C TYR A 20 -1.45 11.71 -2.75
N ILE A 21 -0.44 12.25 -2.06
CA ILE A 21 0.04 11.68 -0.79
C ILE A 21 -1.06 11.71 0.28
N ALA A 22 -1.83 12.79 0.35
CA ALA A 22 -2.97 12.88 1.28
C ALA A 22 -4.03 11.82 0.97
N GLN A 23 -4.34 11.58 -0.31
CA GLN A 23 -5.27 10.52 -0.75
C GLN A 23 -4.78 9.14 -0.32
N LEU A 24 -3.49 8.83 -0.56
CA LEU A 24 -2.89 7.57 -0.11
C LEU A 24 -3.00 7.39 1.41
N LYS A 25 -2.71 8.45 2.18
CA LYS A 25 -2.82 8.41 3.65
C LYS A 25 -4.26 8.15 4.08
N SER A 26 -5.22 8.89 3.55
CA SER A 26 -6.65 8.68 3.85
C SER A 26 -7.11 7.27 3.48
N ARG A 27 -6.60 6.70 2.39
CA ARG A 27 -6.89 5.31 2.02
C ARG A 27 -6.33 4.32 3.02
N ILE A 28 -5.09 4.50 3.48
CA ILE A 28 -4.47 3.64 4.50
C ILE A 28 -5.26 3.69 5.81
N GLU A 29 -5.66 4.88 6.26
CA GLU A 29 -6.50 5.04 7.46
C GLU A 29 -7.87 4.36 7.32
N TRP A 30 -8.46 4.46 6.13
CA TRP A 30 -9.72 3.76 5.83
C TRP A 30 -9.54 2.24 5.79
N LEU A 31 -8.43 1.74 5.24
CA LEU A 31 -8.10 0.30 5.24
C LEU A 31 -7.80 -0.22 6.65
N ALA A 32 -7.21 0.59 7.53
CA ALA A 32 -7.02 0.21 8.93
C ALA A 32 -8.35 -0.10 9.64
N LYS A 33 -9.42 0.62 9.27
CA LYS A 33 -10.78 0.38 9.77
C LYS A 33 -11.53 -0.71 9.01
N ASN A 34 -11.15 -0.96 7.75
CA ASN A 34 -11.82 -1.89 6.86
C ASN A 34 -10.84 -2.88 6.19
N PRO A 35 -10.06 -3.65 6.98
CA PRO A 35 -8.91 -4.39 6.47
C PRO A 35 -9.27 -5.57 5.55
N ARG A 36 -10.55 -5.94 5.48
CA ARG A 36 -11.06 -7.01 4.60
C ARG A 36 -11.50 -6.52 3.22
N LEU A 37 -11.47 -5.20 2.96
CA LEU A 37 -11.86 -4.63 1.66
C LEU A 37 -10.74 -4.65 0.61
N GLY A 38 -9.51 -5.01 1.01
CA GLY A 38 -8.46 -5.37 0.07
C GLY A 38 -8.71 -6.73 -0.57
N LYS A 39 -8.08 -6.96 -1.72
CA LYS A 39 -8.00 -8.28 -2.33
C LYS A 39 -6.97 -9.12 -1.58
N GLY A 40 -7.37 -10.27 -1.06
CA GLY A 40 -6.43 -11.24 -0.48
C GLY A 40 -5.48 -11.79 -1.55
N ARG A 41 -4.20 -11.93 -1.19
CA ARG A 41 -3.11 -12.39 -2.07
C ARG A 41 -2.37 -13.61 -1.49
N PRO A 42 -3.08 -14.71 -1.20
CA PRO A 42 -2.44 -15.94 -0.72
C PRO A 42 -1.45 -16.52 -1.76
N ASP A 43 -1.59 -16.16 -3.04
CA ASP A 43 -0.65 -16.50 -4.11
C ASP A 43 0.74 -15.86 -3.93
N ILE A 44 0.85 -14.82 -3.10
CA ILE A 44 2.13 -14.19 -2.74
C ILE A 44 2.52 -14.58 -1.31
N ARG A 45 1.59 -14.41 -0.36
CA ARG A 45 1.80 -14.70 1.06
C ARG A 45 0.47 -14.79 1.78
N ASP A 46 0.32 -15.78 2.65
CA ASP A 46 -0.86 -15.93 3.50
C ASP A 46 -1.09 -14.69 4.37
N GLY A 47 -2.35 -14.24 4.42
CA GLY A 47 -2.75 -13.05 5.16
C GLY A 47 -2.35 -11.71 4.52
N LEU A 48 -1.73 -11.73 3.33
CA LEU A 48 -1.44 -10.51 2.56
C LEU A 48 -2.69 -10.04 1.83
N PHE A 49 -2.91 -8.72 1.86
CA PHE A 49 -3.94 -8.03 1.11
C PHE A 49 -3.32 -6.94 0.25
N CYS A 50 -4.00 -6.59 -0.86
CA CYS A 50 -3.66 -5.43 -1.66
C CYS A 50 -4.90 -4.58 -2.00
N PHE A 51 -4.70 -3.27 -2.13
CA PHE A 51 -5.76 -2.34 -2.53
C PHE A 51 -5.20 -1.28 -3.51
N PRO A 52 -5.79 -1.08 -4.70
CA PRO A 52 -5.35 -0.06 -5.64
C PRO A 52 -5.83 1.34 -5.22
N GLU A 53 -4.94 2.32 -5.26
CA GLU A 53 -5.25 3.75 -5.05
C GLU A 53 -4.57 4.61 -6.12
N GLY A 54 -5.34 4.98 -7.15
CA GLY A 54 -4.81 5.67 -8.32
C GLY A 54 -3.76 4.80 -9.03
N GLU A 55 -2.56 5.36 -9.24
CA GLU A 55 -1.47 4.64 -9.90
C GLU A 55 -0.65 3.72 -8.98
N HIS A 56 -0.99 3.64 -7.69
CA HIS A 56 -0.28 2.80 -6.71
C HIS A 56 -1.17 1.70 -6.14
N VAL A 57 -0.52 0.69 -5.57
CA VAL A 57 -1.16 -0.45 -4.92
C VAL A 57 -0.56 -0.60 -3.53
N ILE A 58 -1.43 -0.55 -2.53
CA ILE A 58 -1.09 -0.65 -1.11
C ILE A 58 -1.15 -2.12 -0.72
N PHE A 59 -0.02 -2.70 -0.34
CA PHE A 59 0.10 -4.05 0.22
C PHE A 59 0.14 -3.98 1.73
N TYR A 60 -0.66 -4.79 2.41
CA TYR A 60 -0.75 -4.78 3.86
C TYR A 60 -1.16 -6.15 4.42
N VAL A 61 -0.95 -6.33 5.72
CA VAL A 61 -1.47 -7.47 6.48
C VAL A 61 -2.36 -6.97 7.60
N GLN A 62 -3.32 -7.80 8.03
CA GLN A 62 -4.16 -7.48 9.19
C GLN A 62 -3.38 -7.72 10.49
N ILE A 63 -3.53 -6.82 11.44
CA ILE A 63 -3.01 -6.93 12.81
C ILE A 63 -4.14 -6.67 13.80
N ALA A 64 -3.93 -6.92 15.09
CA ALA A 64 -4.97 -6.84 16.12
C ALA A 64 -5.73 -5.50 16.13
N GLU A 65 -5.04 -4.39 15.88
CA GLU A 65 -5.62 -3.03 15.95
C GLU A 65 -5.71 -2.34 14.58
N GLY A 66 -5.63 -3.09 13.47
CA GLY A 66 -5.78 -2.51 12.13
C GLY A 66 -4.93 -3.22 11.08
N ILE A 67 -4.07 -2.46 10.39
CA ILE A 67 -3.21 -2.98 9.33
C ILE A 67 -1.75 -2.59 9.54
N GLN A 68 -0.86 -3.44 9.06
CA GLN A 68 0.54 -3.11 8.83
C GLN A 68 0.76 -2.99 7.32
N VAL A 69 1.09 -1.77 6.85
CA VAL A 69 1.45 -1.53 5.45
C VAL A 69 2.84 -2.11 5.19
N MET A 70 2.90 -3.05 4.25
CA MET A 70 4.14 -3.74 3.85
C MET A 70 4.85 -3.01 2.71
N ALA A 71 4.07 -2.47 1.75
CA ALA A 71 4.60 -1.72 0.61
C ALA A 71 3.51 -0.87 -0.04
N VAL A 72 3.92 0.21 -0.70
CA VAL A 72 3.09 0.96 -1.66
C VAL A 72 3.87 0.99 -2.97
N LEU A 73 3.38 0.26 -3.98
CA LEU A 73 4.08 0.09 -5.26
C LEU A 73 3.30 0.76 -6.37
N HIS A 74 4.00 1.39 -7.32
CA HIS A 74 3.34 1.87 -8.53
C HIS A 74 2.84 0.67 -9.34
N ASN A 75 1.61 0.71 -9.85
CA ASN A 75 0.98 -0.36 -10.64
C ASN A 75 1.85 -0.81 -11.84
N ARG A 76 2.66 0.08 -12.41
CA ARG A 76 3.60 -0.25 -13.51
C ARG A 76 4.75 -1.17 -13.09
N MET A 77 5.04 -1.25 -11.79
CA MET A 77 6.04 -2.17 -11.23
C MET A 77 5.44 -3.54 -10.91
N LEU A 78 4.12 -3.70 -11.02
CA LEU A 78 3.47 -4.98 -10.80
C LEU A 78 3.54 -5.83 -12.07
N PRO A 79 3.87 -7.13 -11.96
CA PRO A 79 3.78 -8.04 -13.10
C PRO A 79 2.34 -8.04 -13.65
N GLN A 80 2.19 -8.14 -14.97
CA GLN A 80 0.94 -7.94 -15.74
C GLN A 80 -0.27 -8.81 -15.35
N HIS A 81 -0.13 -9.72 -14.37
CA HIS A 81 -1.18 -10.65 -13.91
C HIS A 81 -1.44 -10.64 -12.40
N ARG A 82 -1.13 -9.54 -11.68
CA ARG A 82 -1.07 -9.55 -10.21
C ARG A 82 -1.93 -8.46 -9.55
N LEU A 83 -3.06 -8.06 -10.16
CA LEU A 83 -4.11 -7.27 -9.51
C LEU A 83 -5.38 -8.10 -9.32
#